data_AF-A0A2A6RDH0-F1
#
_entry.id   AF-A0A2A6RDH0-F1
#
_cell.length_a   1.000
_cell.length_b   1.000
_cell.length_c   1.000
_cell.angle_alpha   90.00
_cell.angle_beta   90.00
_cell.angle_gamma   90.00
#
_symmetry.space_group_name_H-M   'P 1'
#
loop_
_entity.id
_entity.type
_entity.pdbx_description
1 polymer ?
#
loop_
_entity_poly.entity_id
_entity_poly.type
_entity_poly.pdbx_seq_one_letter_code
_entity_poly.pdbx_strand_id
1 'polypeptide(L)'
;MASLTTLTSALRRTHVLLGLVVVLFVLPLAGLWRTNGGLPLAYAQQCDIFGLVAADRTLGPNAESCASYNVTGSIIVNEGVTLTIEPGTTLRFAANLALTVRGTLVAIGTANQPILLTAATTNNWGYLYFSPTSSAGSFDEAGNYTGGSILQYVIVEKAGSTTISNNAAVRAENSVPYMDNLTIRDNRAIGLRIFGLTRENFSYRMVNSTIVRNNGGGLYSEGHGRNLQLVLSGNTLSNNPGGDGLNLSHWGTNAVAEVHTNVINHNDGDGAYLNIRTTFRANTVRGNGRNNGSGVNFWRSASGSTISNNVITENGANSSKGGGIGTNGNDANDITIYNQYN
;
A
#
# COMPACT_ATOMS: atom_id res chain seq x y z
N MET A 1 -92.35 -14.76 74.35
CA MET A 1 -91.70 -15.98 74.88
C MET A 1 -90.30 -16.06 74.27
N ALA A 2 -89.28 -16.21 75.14
CA ALA A 2 -87.86 -16.59 75.00
C ALA A 2 -87.25 -16.81 73.58
N SER A 3 -85.98 -16.55 73.26
CA SER A 3 -84.76 -16.34 74.05
C SER A 3 -83.61 -15.86 73.14
N LEU A 4 -82.60 -15.25 73.77
CA LEU A 4 -81.32 -14.67 73.33
C LEU A 4 -80.38 -15.55 72.48
N THR A 5 -79.34 -14.85 71.95
CA THR A 5 -77.98 -15.28 71.49
C THR A 5 -77.86 -15.66 70.00
N THR A 6 -76.89 -15.19 69.19
CA THR A 6 -75.51 -14.72 69.43
C THR A 6 -74.97 -13.86 68.25
N LEU A 7 -74.13 -12.86 68.62
CA LEU A 7 -72.92 -12.31 67.95
C LEU A 7 -72.99 -11.63 66.57
N THR A 8 -72.99 -10.27 66.50
CA THR A 8 -71.84 -9.32 66.33
C THR A 8 -71.30 -9.27 64.90
N SER A 9 -71.06 -8.15 64.21
CA SER A 9 -71.14 -6.68 64.46
C SER A 9 -70.85 -6.02 63.08
N ALA A 10 -71.73 -5.16 62.53
CA ALA A 10 -71.64 -3.68 62.55
C ALA A 10 -70.32 -3.10 61.97
N LEU A 11 -70.26 -2.15 61.03
CA LEU A 11 -70.99 -0.87 60.94
C LEU A 11 -70.97 -0.27 59.51
N ARG A 12 -72.07 0.45 59.23
CA ARG A 12 -72.26 1.52 58.23
C ARG A 12 -71.51 2.80 58.64
N ARG A 13 -71.20 3.70 57.67
CA ARG A 13 -71.44 5.18 57.65
C ARG A 13 -70.44 5.93 56.73
N THR A 14 -70.88 6.48 55.58
CA THR A 14 -71.28 7.89 55.27
C THR A 14 -70.15 8.91 54.98
N HIS A 15 -70.13 9.37 53.72
CA HIS A 15 -70.05 10.77 53.21
C HIS A 15 -68.80 11.69 53.37
N VAL A 16 -68.34 12.20 52.20
CA VAL A 16 -67.95 13.60 51.83
C VAL A 16 -66.45 14.03 51.71
N LEU A 17 -66.14 14.45 50.47
CA LEU A 17 -65.23 15.46 49.87
C LEU A 17 -63.69 15.57 50.10
N LEU A 18 -63.02 15.68 48.94
CA LEU A 18 -61.88 16.54 48.51
C LEU A 18 -60.58 16.61 49.36
N GLY A 19 -59.44 16.36 48.70
CA GLY A 19 -58.13 16.79 49.18
C GLY A 19 -56.97 16.14 48.43
N LEU A 20 -56.35 16.91 47.53
CA LEU A 20 -55.15 16.58 46.76
C LEU A 20 -53.90 16.49 47.69
N VAL A 21 -52.90 15.70 47.27
CA VAL A 21 -51.43 15.81 47.54
C VAL A 21 -50.76 14.59 48.21
N VAL A 22 -50.21 13.74 47.32
CA VAL A 22 -48.85 13.15 47.24
C VAL A 22 -48.18 12.54 48.50
N VAL A 23 -47.78 11.25 48.41
CA VAL A 23 -46.39 10.73 48.48
C VAL A 23 -46.25 9.33 49.16
N LEU A 24 -45.68 8.36 48.40
CA LEU A 24 -44.84 7.17 48.73
C LEU A 24 -45.45 5.78 49.18
N PHE A 25 -45.18 4.77 48.31
CA PHE A 25 -44.94 3.29 48.47
C PHE A 25 -46.09 2.40 49.02
N VAL A 26 -46.52 1.32 48.35
CA VAL A 26 -45.81 0.06 48.01
C VAL A 26 -46.39 -0.60 46.71
N LEU A 27 -45.51 -1.21 45.90
CA LEU A 27 -45.70 -1.97 44.63
C LEU A 27 -46.41 -3.34 44.81
N PRO A 28 -47.01 -4.02 43.78
CA PRO A 28 -46.26 -4.63 42.66
C PRO A 28 -46.86 -4.61 41.23
N LEU A 29 -45.94 -4.52 40.24
CA LEU A 29 -45.80 -5.24 38.95
C LEU A 29 -47.09 -5.62 38.18
N ALA A 30 -47.26 -5.36 36.87
CA ALA A 30 -46.31 -5.34 35.76
C ALA A 30 -46.92 -4.63 34.53
N GLY A 31 -46.06 -4.01 33.70
CA GLY A 31 -46.44 -3.44 32.40
C GLY A 31 -45.58 -2.24 32.02
N LEU A 32 -44.34 -2.48 31.61
CA LEU A 32 -43.38 -1.43 31.22
C LEU A 32 -43.86 -0.68 29.96
N TRP A 33 -44.01 0.63 30.08
CA TRP A 33 -43.99 1.58 28.95
C TRP A 33 -42.53 1.94 28.63
N ARG A 34 -42.19 2.09 27.34
CA ARG A 34 -41.29 3.16 26.87
C ARG A 34 -41.67 3.60 25.44
N THR A 35 -42.35 4.73 25.35
CA THR A 35 -42.19 5.68 24.25
C THR A 35 -40.79 6.28 24.33
N ASN A 36 -40.05 6.35 23.23
CA ASN A 36 -39.11 7.43 22.98
C ASN A 36 -38.92 7.57 21.48
N GLY A 37 -39.17 8.78 20.98
CA GLY A 37 -38.92 9.15 19.60
C GLY A 37 -37.51 8.77 19.19
N GLY A 38 -37.41 7.99 18.12
CA GLY A 38 -36.20 7.96 17.33
C GLY A 38 -36.04 9.36 16.75
N LEU A 39 -35.06 10.10 17.28
CA LEU A 39 -34.44 11.20 16.55
C LEU A 39 -34.19 10.71 15.11
N PRO A 40 -34.44 11.52 14.06
CA PRO A 40 -34.07 11.10 12.73
C PRO A 40 -32.58 10.76 12.76
N LEU A 41 -32.22 9.57 12.28
CA LEU A 41 -30.84 9.15 12.06
C LEU A 41 -30.21 10.07 11.01
N ALA A 42 -29.88 11.29 11.40
CA ALA A 42 -28.97 12.17 10.69
C ALA A 42 -27.53 11.75 11.06
N TYR A 43 -27.21 10.50 10.74
CA TYR A 43 -25.83 10.08 10.51
C TYR A 43 -25.88 9.32 9.20
N ALA A 44 -25.83 10.05 8.09
CA ALA A 44 -25.26 9.47 6.89
C ALA A 44 -23.88 8.95 7.33
N GLN A 45 -23.75 7.63 7.43
CA GLN A 45 -22.56 6.98 7.93
C GLN A 45 -21.41 7.42 7.03
N GLN A 46 -20.61 8.37 7.51
CA GLN A 46 -19.43 8.81 6.82
C GLN A 46 -18.58 7.55 6.61
N CYS A 47 -18.06 7.33 5.39
CA CYS A 47 -17.24 6.17 5.07
C CYS A 47 -15.86 6.26 5.73
N ASP A 48 -15.86 6.46 7.03
CA ASP A 48 -14.67 6.60 7.83
C ASP A 48 -14.19 5.21 8.22
N ILE A 49 -12.90 4.98 8.05
CA ILE A 49 -12.26 3.70 8.31
C ILE A 49 -10.97 3.93 9.08
N PHE A 50 -10.71 3.08 10.07
CA PHE A 50 -9.51 3.12 10.89
C PHE A 50 -9.31 1.79 11.62
N GLY A 51 -8.11 1.58 12.14
CA GLY A 51 -7.83 0.50 13.08
C GLY A 51 -7.59 -0.86 12.42
N LEU A 52 -7.82 -1.91 13.22
CA LEU A 52 -7.52 -3.29 12.84
C LEU A 52 -8.64 -3.86 11.95
N VAL A 53 -8.29 -4.38 10.78
CA VAL A 53 -9.14 -5.28 9.99
C VAL A 53 -8.92 -6.70 10.53
N ALA A 54 -9.83 -7.15 11.38
CA ALA A 54 -9.72 -8.41 12.14
C ALA A 54 -10.45 -9.60 11.50
N ALA A 55 -11.23 -9.35 10.45
CA ALA A 55 -11.91 -10.35 9.63
C ALA A 55 -11.95 -9.87 8.18
N ASP A 56 -12.14 -10.79 7.24
CA ASP A 56 -12.18 -10.47 5.82
C ASP A 56 -13.17 -9.34 5.55
N ARG A 57 -12.74 -8.34 4.79
CA ARG A 57 -13.55 -7.15 4.51
C ARG A 57 -13.31 -6.72 3.07
N THR A 58 -14.39 -6.34 2.40
CA THR A 58 -14.35 -5.75 1.07
C THR A 58 -14.78 -4.29 1.15
N LEU A 59 -13.94 -3.37 0.71
CA LEU A 59 -14.24 -1.96 0.58
C LEU A 59 -14.64 -1.65 -0.86
N GLY A 60 -15.67 -0.84 -1.04
CA GLY A 60 -15.97 -0.28 -2.35
C GLY A 60 -17.43 -0.02 -2.65
N PRO A 61 -17.71 0.49 -3.87
CA PRO A 61 -19.04 0.94 -4.28
C PRO A 61 -20.11 -0.15 -4.20
N ASN A 62 -19.76 -1.42 -4.43
CA ASN A 62 -20.73 -2.51 -4.43
C ASN A 62 -20.82 -3.18 -3.05
N ALA A 63 -19.66 -3.40 -2.40
CA ALA A 63 -19.62 -4.09 -1.11
C ALA A 63 -20.23 -3.29 0.04
N GLU A 64 -19.97 -1.98 0.11
CA GLU A 64 -20.39 -1.13 1.23
C GLU A 64 -21.16 0.13 0.79
N SER A 65 -21.57 0.20 -0.48
CA SER A 65 -22.21 1.41 -1.04
C SER A 65 -21.36 2.67 -0.87
N CYS A 66 -20.03 2.52 -0.86
CA CYS A 66 -19.11 3.63 -0.69
C CYS A 66 -17.92 3.61 -1.64
N ALA A 67 -17.78 4.68 -2.43
CA ALA A 67 -16.67 4.84 -3.37
C ALA A 67 -15.49 5.64 -2.78
N SER A 68 -15.69 6.40 -1.71
CA SER A 68 -14.65 7.26 -1.13
C SER A 68 -14.65 7.19 0.39
N TYR A 69 -13.58 6.63 0.94
CA TYR A 69 -13.38 6.46 2.37
C TYR A 69 -12.45 7.53 2.95
N ASN A 70 -12.76 8.08 4.12
CA ASN A 70 -11.79 8.86 4.88
C ASN A 70 -11.09 7.94 5.88
N VAL A 71 -9.78 7.80 5.75
CA VAL A 71 -8.98 7.05 6.71
C VAL A 71 -8.61 7.99 7.85
N THR A 72 -9.26 7.82 9.00
CA THR A 72 -9.14 8.71 10.18
C THR A 72 -8.17 8.19 11.23
N GLY A 73 -7.73 6.93 11.10
CA GLY A 73 -6.64 6.32 11.84
C GLY A 73 -5.97 5.24 11.00
N SER A 74 -4.71 4.91 11.29
CA SER A 74 -3.96 3.92 10.51
C SER A 74 -4.70 2.58 10.47
N ILE A 75 -4.64 1.92 9.31
CA ILE A 75 -5.28 0.64 9.07
C ILE A 75 -4.22 -0.45 9.20
N ILE A 76 -4.56 -1.52 9.91
CA ILE A 76 -3.73 -2.73 9.98
C ILE A 76 -4.57 -3.90 9.49
N VAL A 77 -4.17 -4.54 8.40
CA VAL A 77 -4.75 -5.81 7.96
C VAL A 77 -4.08 -6.93 8.73
N ASN A 78 -4.83 -7.63 9.59
CA ASN A 78 -4.26 -8.63 10.48
C ASN A 78 -3.78 -9.88 9.70
N GLU A 79 -2.88 -10.66 10.31
CA GLU A 79 -2.45 -11.93 9.74
C GLU A 79 -3.63 -12.88 9.55
N GLY A 80 -3.64 -13.62 8.43
CA GLY A 80 -4.73 -14.53 8.07
C GLY A 80 -6.02 -13.85 7.58
N VAL A 81 -6.04 -12.52 7.49
CA VAL A 81 -7.20 -11.73 7.04
C VAL A 81 -6.94 -11.10 5.68
N THR A 82 -7.98 -11.03 4.85
CA THR A 82 -7.96 -10.38 3.54
C THR A 82 -8.73 -9.06 3.56
N LEU A 83 -8.05 -7.98 3.19
CA LEU A 83 -8.69 -6.73 2.80
C LEU A 83 -8.78 -6.68 1.27
N THR A 84 -10.00 -6.69 0.74
CA THR A 84 -10.27 -6.49 -0.68
C THR A 84 -10.70 -5.04 -0.93
N ILE A 85 -10.18 -4.41 -1.97
CA ILE A 85 -10.58 -3.07 -2.40
C ILE A 85 -11.12 -3.19 -3.83
N GLU A 86 -12.39 -2.84 -4.02
CA GLU A 86 -13.05 -2.90 -5.33
C GLU A 86 -12.58 -1.77 -6.27
N PRO A 87 -12.68 -1.97 -7.59
CA PRO A 87 -12.45 -0.91 -8.58
C PRO A 87 -13.22 0.38 -8.28
N GLY A 88 -12.62 1.53 -8.58
CA GLY A 88 -13.22 2.85 -8.37
C GLY A 88 -13.20 3.35 -6.93
N THR A 89 -12.62 2.59 -5.99
CA THR A 89 -12.51 2.98 -4.59
C THR A 89 -11.39 4.00 -4.38
N THR A 90 -11.67 5.05 -3.61
CA THR A 90 -10.68 6.02 -3.12
C THR A 90 -10.53 5.90 -1.60
N LEU A 91 -9.29 5.76 -1.11
CA LEU A 91 -8.94 5.89 0.31
C LEU A 91 -8.19 7.21 0.52
N ARG A 92 -8.78 8.11 1.32
CA ARG A 92 -8.23 9.44 1.64
C ARG A 92 -7.66 9.45 3.04
N PHE A 93 -6.34 9.41 3.16
CA PHE A 93 -5.65 9.30 4.44
C PHE A 93 -5.41 10.65 5.10
N ALA A 94 -5.74 10.79 6.38
CA ALA A 94 -5.23 11.90 7.17
C ALA A 94 -3.69 11.85 7.27
N ALA A 95 -3.09 13.00 7.60
CA ALA A 95 -1.63 13.16 7.61
C ALA A 95 -0.93 12.09 8.46
N ASN A 96 0.20 11.57 7.96
CA ASN A 96 1.03 10.54 8.61
C ASN A 96 0.36 9.18 8.89
N LEU A 97 -0.90 8.96 8.50
CA LEU A 97 -1.53 7.65 8.65
C LEU A 97 -1.02 6.66 7.60
N ALA A 98 -1.05 5.38 7.93
CA ALA A 98 -0.53 4.32 7.09
C ALA A 98 -1.55 3.20 6.89
N LEU A 99 -1.38 2.46 5.79
CA LEU A 99 -2.00 1.15 5.58
C LEU A 99 -0.91 0.09 5.73
N THR A 100 -0.98 -0.68 6.81
CA THR A 100 -0.07 -1.78 7.10
C THR A 100 -0.74 -3.10 6.82
N VAL A 101 -0.14 -3.91 5.95
CA VAL A 101 -0.64 -5.22 5.54
C VAL A 101 0.22 -6.28 6.22
N ARG A 102 -0.37 -7.01 7.18
CA ARG A 102 0.21 -8.24 7.77
C ARG A 102 -0.46 -9.51 7.25
N GLY A 103 -1.70 -9.42 6.78
CA GLY A 103 -2.40 -10.48 6.05
C GLY A 103 -2.29 -10.31 4.54
N THR A 104 -3.43 -10.27 3.87
CA THR A 104 -3.55 -10.15 2.41
C THR A 104 -4.20 -8.83 2.03
N LEU A 105 -3.64 -8.11 1.06
CA LEU A 105 -4.31 -7.00 0.39
C LEU A 105 -4.59 -7.37 -1.07
N VAL A 106 -5.86 -7.38 -1.45
CA VAL A 106 -6.30 -7.58 -2.84
C VAL A 106 -6.87 -6.26 -3.35
N ALA A 107 -6.05 -5.48 -4.06
CA ALA A 107 -6.48 -4.23 -4.68
C ALA A 107 -6.36 -4.35 -6.20
N ILE A 108 -7.48 -4.69 -6.84
CA ILE A 108 -7.55 -4.92 -8.29
C ILE A 108 -8.54 -3.91 -8.86
N GLY A 109 -8.02 -2.79 -9.38
CA GLY A 109 -8.79 -1.80 -10.13
C GLY A 109 -8.90 -2.17 -11.60
N THR A 110 -9.33 -1.21 -12.41
CA THR A 110 -9.28 -1.31 -13.88
C THR A 110 -8.72 -0.02 -14.47
N ALA A 111 -8.33 -0.02 -15.74
CA ALA A 111 -7.87 1.19 -16.42
C ALA A 111 -8.91 2.35 -16.36
N ASN A 112 -10.20 2.02 -16.40
CA ASN A 112 -11.29 3.01 -16.34
C ASN A 112 -11.75 3.35 -14.92
N GLN A 113 -11.49 2.46 -13.96
CA GLN A 113 -11.87 2.62 -12.55
C GLN A 113 -10.69 2.20 -11.67
N PRO A 114 -9.60 2.98 -11.67
CA PRO A 114 -8.45 2.70 -10.83
C PRO A 114 -8.82 2.85 -9.34
N ILE A 115 -8.08 2.17 -8.49
CA ILE A 115 -8.14 2.39 -7.03
C ILE A 115 -7.19 3.53 -6.69
N LEU A 116 -7.63 4.51 -5.89
CA LEU A 116 -6.83 5.67 -5.52
C LEU A 116 -6.50 5.67 -4.02
N LEU A 117 -5.21 5.62 -3.67
CA LEU A 117 -4.69 5.85 -2.33
C LEU A 117 -4.06 7.25 -2.29
N THR A 118 -4.67 8.20 -1.58
CA THR A 118 -4.26 9.61 -1.59
C THR A 118 -4.41 10.27 -0.23
N ALA A 119 -3.86 11.46 -0.05
CA ALA A 119 -4.05 12.26 1.15
C ALA A 119 -5.44 12.92 1.19
N ALA A 120 -6.04 12.99 2.38
CA ALA A 120 -7.28 13.71 2.63
C ALA A 120 -7.09 15.24 2.61
N THR A 121 -5.87 15.71 2.92
CA THR A 121 -5.51 17.12 2.99
C THR A 121 -4.28 17.42 2.12
N THR A 122 -3.73 18.62 2.25
CA THR A 122 -2.46 19.01 1.60
C THR A 122 -1.25 18.29 2.20
N ASN A 123 -1.36 17.78 3.42
CA ASN A 123 -0.28 17.07 4.09
C ASN A 123 -0.27 15.61 3.62
N ASN A 124 0.90 15.14 3.19
CA ASN A 124 1.08 13.77 2.77
C ASN A 124 0.71 12.77 3.88
N TRP A 125 0.23 11.59 3.47
CA TRP A 125 0.04 10.46 4.36
C TRP A 125 1.35 9.66 4.52
N GLY A 126 1.33 8.67 5.41
CA GLY A 126 2.48 7.87 5.77
C GLY A 126 2.96 7.01 4.59
N TYR A 127 2.35 5.84 4.40
CA TYR A 127 2.76 4.87 3.39
C TYR A 127 1.78 3.68 3.33
N LEU A 128 1.83 2.93 2.22
CA LEU A 128 1.40 1.54 2.15
C LEU A 128 2.59 0.64 2.48
N TYR A 129 2.42 -0.26 3.45
CA TYR A 129 3.49 -1.15 3.91
C TYR A 129 3.04 -2.61 3.96
N PHE A 130 3.74 -3.47 3.22
CA PHE A 130 3.65 -4.92 3.31
C PHE A 130 4.71 -5.45 4.27
N SER A 131 4.27 -5.96 5.41
CA SER A 131 5.16 -6.53 6.43
C SER A 131 5.74 -7.87 5.98
N PRO A 132 6.79 -8.39 6.66
CA PRO A 132 7.32 -9.73 6.42
C PRO A 132 6.30 -10.87 6.60
N THR A 133 5.17 -10.62 7.27
CA THR A 133 4.11 -11.60 7.49
C THR A 133 3.01 -11.56 6.43
N SER A 134 2.99 -10.53 5.58
CA SER A 134 2.00 -10.41 4.51
C SER A 134 2.06 -11.60 3.54
N SER A 135 0.90 -12.00 3.04
CA SER A 135 0.79 -13.10 2.09
C SER A 135 1.44 -12.72 0.76
N ALA A 136 2.44 -13.50 0.33
CA ALA A 136 3.14 -13.31 -0.92
C ALA A 136 2.20 -13.46 -2.12
N GLY A 137 2.28 -12.53 -3.06
CA GLY A 137 1.63 -12.62 -4.36
C GLY A 137 2.23 -13.77 -5.17
N SER A 138 1.37 -14.51 -5.85
CA SER A 138 1.71 -15.64 -6.71
C SER A 138 1.18 -15.42 -8.11
N PHE A 139 1.87 -15.98 -9.09
CA PHE A 139 1.52 -15.90 -10.51
C PHE A 139 1.83 -17.21 -11.24
N ASP A 140 1.10 -17.49 -12.32
CA ASP A 140 1.37 -18.61 -13.21
C ASP A 140 2.52 -18.31 -14.19
N GLU A 141 2.88 -19.29 -15.04
CA GLU A 141 3.95 -19.14 -16.04
C GLU A 141 3.68 -18.03 -17.07
N ALA A 142 2.40 -17.68 -17.31
CA ALA A 142 2.00 -16.59 -18.18
C ALA A 142 2.03 -15.22 -17.46
N GLY A 143 2.30 -15.21 -16.16
CA GLY A 143 2.33 -14.00 -15.32
C GLY A 143 0.94 -13.55 -14.86
N ASN A 144 -0.08 -14.41 -14.95
CA ASN A 144 -1.40 -14.13 -14.38
C ASN A 144 -1.37 -14.34 -12.88
N TYR A 145 -2.01 -13.44 -12.14
CA TYR A 145 -2.15 -13.55 -10.70
C TYR A 145 -2.95 -14.79 -10.28
N THR A 146 -2.44 -15.54 -9.30
CA THR A 146 -3.06 -16.77 -8.79
C THR A 146 -3.45 -16.72 -7.31
N GLY A 147 -3.01 -15.70 -6.55
CA GLY A 147 -3.34 -15.57 -5.13
C GLY A 147 -2.33 -14.73 -4.34
N GLY A 148 -2.68 -14.35 -3.11
CA GLY A 148 -1.85 -13.55 -2.20
C GLY A 148 -2.05 -12.04 -2.34
N SER A 149 -1.05 -11.24 -1.95
CA SER A 149 -1.17 -9.79 -2.04
C SER A 149 -0.93 -9.27 -3.45
N ILE A 150 -1.80 -8.39 -3.93
CA ILE A 150 -1.74 -7.79 -5.26
C ILE A 150 -2.13 -6.31 -5.24
N LEU A 151 -1.39 -5.54 -6.04
CA LEU A 151 -1.80 -4.23 -6.51
C LEU A 151 -1.89 -4.28 -8.05
N GLN A 152 -3.08 -4.01 -8.59
CA GLN A 152 -3.30 -3.87 -10.03
C GLN A 152 -4.19 -2.66 -10.34
N TYR A 153 -3.78 -1.78 -11.27
CA TYR A 153 -4.49 -0.52 -11.54
C TYR A 153 -4.73 0.34 -10.27
N VAL A 154 -3.69 0.42 -9.43
CA VAL A 154 -3.69 1.23 -8.20
C VAL A 154 -2.84 2.48 -8.40
N ILE A 155 -3.39 3.62 -8.00
CA ILE A 155 -2.71 4.91 -7.94
C ILE A 155 -2.33 5.18 -6.48
N VAL A 156 -1.05 5.43 -6.22
CA VAL A 156 -0.52 5.81 -4.90
C VAL A 156 0.11 7.18 -5.01
N GLU A 157 -0.50 8.17 -4.35
CA GLU A 157 -0.03 9.55 -4.38
C GLU A 157 -0.06 10.26 -3.03
N LYS A 158 0.72 11.34 -2.91
CA LYS A 158 0.81 12.17 -1.70
C LYS A 158 1.18 11.37 -0.44
N ALA A 159 1.98 10.32 -0.55
CA ALA A 159 2.51 9.52 0.56
C ALA A 159 3.93 9.98 0.98
N GLY A 160 4.52 9.30 1.95
CA GLY A 160 5.91 9.45 2.37
C GLY A 160 6.17 10.58 3.37
N SER A 161 5.16 11.02 4.14
CA SER A 161 5.35 12.12 5.11
C SER A 161 6.15 11.73 6.35
N THR A 162 6.17 10.45 6.71
CA THR A 162 6.77 9.96 7.96
C THR A 162 8.30 9.97 7.90
N THR A 163 8.97 10.41 8.95
CA THR A 163 10.43 10.30 9.08
C THR A 163 10.79 8.93 9.66
N ILE A 164 11.05 7.96 8.78
CA ILE A 164 11.46 6.60 9.13
C ILE A 164 12.62 6.14 8.23
N SER A 165 13.34 5.10 8.66
CA SER A 165 14.28 4.40 7.80
C SER A 165 13.54 3.71 6.65
N ASN A 166 14.22 3.56 5.51
CA ASN A 166 13.68 2.87 4.33
C ASN A 166 12.31 3.39 3.89
N ASN A 167 12.12 4.72 3.95
CA ASN A 167 10.85 5.34 3.63
C ASN A 167 10.55 5.29 2.13
N ALA A 168 9.29 5.03 1.79
CA ALA A 168 8.74 5.05 0.44
C ALA A 168 7.22 5.15 0.49
N ALA A 169 6.57 5.52 -0.62
CA ALA A 169 5.12 5.52 -0.75
C ALA A 169 4.56 4.09 -0.64
N VAL A 170 5.21 3.14 -1.33
CA VAL A 170 4.95 1.70 -1.20
C VAL A 170 6.20 1.03 -0.67
N ARG A 171 6.03 0.28 0.43
CA ARG A 171 7.12 -0.39 1.15
C ARG A 171 6.83 -1.89 1.20
N ALA A 172 7.78 -2.70 0.76
CA ALA A 172 7.73 -4.15 0.85
C ALA A 172 8.96 -4.65 1.63
N GLU A 173 8.78 -4.95 2.91
CA GLU A 173 9.85 -5.48 3.76
C GLU A 173 9.80 -6.99 3.80
N ASN A 174 10.79 -7.63 3.18
CA ASN A 174 10.91 -9.09 3.16
C ASN A 174 9.59 -9.78 2.73
N SER A 175 8.84 -9.12 1.86
CA SER A 175 7.47 -9.45 1.43
C SER A 175 7.36 -9.26 -0.08
N VAL A 176 6.47 -10.01 -0.74
CA VAL A 176 6.43 -10.12 -2.21
C VAL A 176 5.04 -9.77 -2.74
N PRO A 177 4.58 -8.52 -2.71
CA PRO A 177 3.33 -8.15 -3.38
C PRO A 177 3.48 -8.30 -4.89
N TYR A 178 2.46 -8.83 -5.58
CA TYR A 178 2.40 -8.78 -7.04
C TYR A 178 2.00 -7.37 -7.49
N MET A 179 2.71 -6.81 -8.46
CA MET A 179 2.55 -5.41 -8.88
C MET A 179 2.45 -5.32 -10.40
N ASP A 180 1.31 -4.85 -10.89
CA ASP A 180 1.04 -4.72 -12.32
C ASP A 180 0.21 -3.45 -12.58
N ASN A 181 0.50 -2.70 -13.66
CA ASN A 181 -0.27 -1.52 -14.03
C ASN A 181 -0.45 -0.48 -12.88
N LEU A 182 0.61 -0.25 -12.09
CA LEU A 182 0.58 0.72 -11.00
C LEU A 182 0.93 2.13 -11.47
N THR A 183 0.43 3.14 -10.75
CA THR A 183 0.93 4.51 -10.85
C THR A 183 1.33 5.01 -9.47
N ILE A 184 2.62 5.15 -9.21
CA ILE A 184 3.15 5.67 -7.94
C ILE A 184 3.72 7.06 -8.22
N ARG A 185 3.02 8.11 -7.77
CA ARG A 185 3.33 9.48 -8.19
C ARG A 185 3.25 10.53 -7.09
N ASP A 186 3.98 11.62 -7.27
CA ASP A 186 3.81 12.83 -6.46
C ASP A 186 3.94 12.57 -4.94
N ASN A 187 4.89 11.70 -4.58
CA ASN A 187 5.16 11.32 -3.19
C ASN A 187 6.39 12.04 -2.65
N ARG A 188 6.43 12.26 -1.34
CA ARG A 188 7.53 12.94 -0.65
C ARG A 188 8.78 12.05 -0.48
N ALA A 189 8.60 10.73 -0.47
CA ALA A 189 9.65 9.74 -0.31
C ALA A 189 9.98 9.06 -1.66
N ILE A 190 10.74 7.95 -1.62
CA ILE A 190 10.91 7.03 -2.76
C ILE A 190 9.54 6.53 -3.21
N GLY A 191 9.36 6.25 -4.50
CA GLY A 191 8.12 5.65 -5.00
C GLY A 191 7.87 4.26 -4.43
N LEU A 192 8.72 3.30 -4.79
CA LEU A 192 8.66 1.92 -4.30
C LEU A 192 9.99 1.52 -3.66
N ARG A 193 9.93 0.95 -2.46
CA ARG A 193 11.10 0.34 -1.81
C ARG A 193 10.83 -1.08 -1.35
N ILE A 194 11.60 -2.01 -1.91
CA ILE A 194 11.68 -3.40 -1.51
C ILE A 194 12.96 -3.53 -0.67
N PHE A 195 12.86 -3.96 0.58
CA PHE A 195 14.02 -3.97 1.50
C PHE A 195 13.95 -5.09 2.52
N GLY A 196 15.01 -5.25 3.30
CA GLY A 196 15.07 -6.28 4.35
C GLY A 196 15.08 -7.70 3.80
N LEU A 197 15.44 -7.88 2.52
CA LEU A 197 15.48 -9.19 1.87
C LEU A 197 16.61 -10.01 2.48
N THR A 198 16.25 -10.92 3.38
CA THR A 198 17.20 -11.77 4.12
C THR A 198 16.92 -13.27 3.96
N ARG A 199 15.73 -13.63 3.46
CA ARG A 199 15.34 -15.03 3.22
C ARG A 199 15.81 -15.52 1.84
N GLU A 200 15.63 -16.81 1.60
CA GLU A 200 15.97 -17.46 0.35
C GLU A 200 14.73 -17.61 -0.56
N ASN A 201 14.96 -17.65 -1.88
CA ASN A 201 13.97 -17.99 -2.91
C ASN A 201 12.82 -16.96 -3.03
N PHE A 202 13.19 -15.71 -3.30
CA PHE A 202 12.22 -14.67 -3.62
C PHE A 202 12.12 -14.43 -5.12
N SER A 203 10.91 -14.28 -5.64
CA SER A 203 10.65 -13.83 -7.00
C SER A 203 9.76 -12.60 -6.97
N TYR A 204 10.33 -11.44 -7.28
CA TYR A 204 9.58 -10.19 -7.39
C TYR A 204 9.29 -9.90 -8.84
N ARG A 205 8.06 -9.44 -9.10
CA ARG A 205 7.62 -9.02 -10.42
C ARG A 205 6.92 -7.68 -10.32
N MET A 206 7.41 -6.72 -11.10
CA MET A 206 6.74 -5.44 -11.31
C MET A 206 6.69 -5.14 -12.80
N VAL A 207 5.48 -5.00 -13.33
CA VAL A 207 5.28 -4.83 -14.77
C VAL A 207 4.31 -3.70 -15.10
N ASN A 208 4.48 -3.13 -16.29
CA ASN A 208 3.56 -2.13 -16.89
C ASN A 208 3.25 -0.93 -15.99
N SER A 209 4.16 -0.59 -15.07
CA SER A 209 3.89 0.38 -14.01
C SER A 209 4.64 1.68 -14.22
N THR A 210 4.08 2.78 -13.71
CA THR A 210 4.67 4.13 -13.78
C THR A 210 5.05 4.60 -12.38
N ILE A 211 6.31 4.99 -12.18
CA ILE A 211 6.81 5.64 -10.96
C ILE A 211 7.37 7.00 -11.34
N VAL A 212 6.68 8.08 -10.94
CA VAL A 212 6.94 9.42 -11.46
C VAL A 212 6.83 10.54 -10.42
N ARG A 213 7.74 11.52 -10.44
CA ARG A 213 7.70 12.68 -9.50
C ARG A 213 7.70 12.28 -8.03
N ASN A 214 8.49 11.28 -7.67
CA ASN A 214 8.71 10.88 -6.27
C ASN A 214 10.00 11.52 -5.76
N ASN A 215 9.87 12.34 -4.71
CA ASN A 215 10.95 13.21 -4.25
C ASN A 215 12.12 12.48 -3.58
N GLY A 216 12.02 11.17 -3.33
CA GLY A 216 13.12 10.34 -2.83
C GLY A 216 13.80 9.44 -3.87
N GLY A 217 13.29 9.36 -5.10
CA GLY A 217 13.75 8.40 -6.12
C GLY A 217 12.64 7.48 -6.62
N GLY A 218 12.93 6.67 -7.63
CA GLY A 218 11.96 5.79 -8.29
C GLY A 218 11.75 4.46 -7.56
N LEU A 219 12.36 3.39 -8.08
CA LEU A 219 12.27 2.02 -7.55
C LEU A 219 13.58 1.62 -6.89
N TYR A 220 13.51 1.23 -5.62
CA TYR A 220 14.66 0.76 -4.85
C TYR A 220 14.42 -0.68 -4.40
N SER A 221 15.37 -1.57 -4.65
CA SER A 221 15.36 -2.95 -4.17
C SER A 221 16.70 -3.26 -3.53
N GLU A 222 16.69 -3.57 -2.23
CA GLU A 222 17.90 -3.65 -1.42
C GLU A 222 17.90 -4.89 -0.51
N GLY A 223 19.01 -5.62 -0.45
CA GLY A 223 19.16 -6.71 0.52
C GLY A 223 20.27 -7.72 0.26
N HIS A 224 20.22 -8.81 1.02
CA HIS A 224 21.23 -9.88 1.03
C HIS A 224 20.60 -11.26 0.74
N GLY A 225 19.35 -11.29 0.29
CA GLY A 225 18.60 -12.53 0.04
C GLY A 225 19.25 -13.40 -1.03
N ARG A 226 19.24 -14.71 -0.81
CA ARG A 226 19.82 -15.72 -1.71
C ARG A 226 18.77 -16.22 -2.70
N ASN A 227 19.20 -16.57 -3.91
CA ASN A 227 18.31 -17.02 -4.99
C ASN A 227 17.17 -16.02 -5.26
N LEU A 228 17.50 -14.73 -5.26
CA LEU A 228 16.56 -13.65 -5.59
C LEU A 228 16.40 -13.56 -7.10
N GLN A 229 15.17 -13.53 -7.58
CA GLN A 229 14.82 -13.18 -8.95
C GLN A 229 14.00 -11.89 -8.95
N LEU A 230 14.44 -10.88 -9.71
CA LEU A 230 13.69 -9.66 -9.95
C LEU A 230 13.32 -9.59 -11.43
N VAL A 231 12.04 -9.40 -11.74
CA VAL A 231 11.57 -9.15 -13.12
C VAL A 231 10.92 -7.79 -13.17
N LEU A 232 11.55 -6.86 -13.88
CA LEU A 232 11.10 -5.49 -14.07
C LEU A 232 10.90 -5.24 -15.57
N SER A 233 9.65 -5.18 -16.02
CA SER A 233 9.37 -5.02 -17.44
C SER A 233 8.24 -4.07 -17.80
N GLY A 234 8.43 -3.27 -18.86
CA GLY A 234 7.38 -2.38 -19.35
C GLY A 234 7.11 -1.20 -18.43
N ASN A 235 8.00 -0.91 -17.47
CA ASN A 235 7.81 0.14 -16.49
C ASN A 235 8.34 1.48 -17.00
N THR A 236 7.74 2.57 -16.52
CA THR A 236 8.23 3.94 -16.71
C THR A 236 8.68 4.53 -15.38
N LEU A 237 9.97 4.81 -15.24
CA LEU A 237 10.59 5.40 -14.05
C LEU A 237 11.08 6.80 -14.43
N SER A 238 10.31 7.85 -14.10
CA SER A 238 10.55 9.19 -14.67
C SER A 238 10.50 10.36 -13.70
N ASN A 239 11.30 11.39 -13.94
CA ASN A 239 11.21 12.66 -13.21
C ASN A 239 11.26 12.50 -11.67
N ASN A 240 12.07 11.59 -11.15
CA ASN A 240 12.24 11.40 -9.71
C ASN A 240 13.50 12.19 -9.24
N PRO A 241 13.33 13.34 -8.56
CA PRO A 241 14.46 14.25 -8.29
C PRO A 241 15.33 13.85 -7.08
N GLY A 242 14.86 12.91 -6.25
CA GLY A 242 15.55 12.55 -5.01
C GLY A 242 16.68 11.55 -5.14
N GLY A 243 16.86 10.94 -6.32
CA GLY A 243 17.77 9.81 -6.46
C GLY A 243 17.63 9.10 -7.79
N ASP A 244 17.97 7.82 -7.78
CA ASP A 244 18.02 6.99 -8.97
C ASP A 244 16.61 6.70 -9.50
N GLY A 245 16.50 6.48 -10.81
CA GLY A 245 15.28 5.94 -11.40
C GLY A 245 15.04 4.51 -10.92
N LEU A 246 16.06 3.68 -11.05
CA LEU A 246 16.11 2.29 -10.63
C LEU A 246 17.36 2.03 -9.80
N ASN A 247 17.22 1.52 -8.59
CA ASN A 247 18.33 1.09 -7.74
C ASN A 247 18.13 -0.38 -7.33
N LEU A 248 19.01 -1.25 -7.81
CA LEU A 248 19.06 -2.67 -7.45
C LEU A 248 20.36 -2.93 -6.69
N SER A 249 20.29 -2.93 -5.36
CA SER A 249 21.45 -3.09 -4.47
C SER A 249 21.40 -4.42 -3.71
N HIS A 250 21.97 -5.47 -4.29
CA HIS A 250 21.93 -6.82 -3.73
C HIS A 250 23.30 -7.47 -3.60
N TRP A 251 23.54 -8.14 -2.47
CA TRP A 251 24.79 -8.87 -2.21
C TRP A 251 24.58 -10.36 -1.97
N GLY A 252 23.37 -10.86 -2.15
CA GLY A 252 23.06 -12.28 -1.96
C GLY A 252 23.57 -13.15 -3.10
N THR A 253 23.93 -14.40 -2.78
CA THR A 253 24.34 -15.40 -3.77
C THR A 253 23.17 -15.75 -4.71
N ASN A 254 23.46 -15.95 -5.99
CA ASN A 254 22.47 -16.28 -7.04
C ASN A 254 21.35 -15.23 -7.20
N ALA A 255 21.56 -13.99 -6.75
CA ALA A 255 20.63 -12.89 -7.01
C ALA A 255 20.75 -12.46 -8.48
N VAL A 256 19.61 -12.40 -9.18
CA VAL A 256 19.51 -12.00 -10.59
C VAL A 256 18.37 -11.02 -10.82
N ALA A 257 18.56 -10.14 -11.81
CA ALA A 257 17.52 -9.27 -12.31
C ALA A 257 17.35 -9.39 -13.84
N GLU A 258 16.11 -9.45 -14.28
CA GLU A 258 15.69 -9.25 -15.66
C GLU A 258 15.03 -7.89 -15.77
N VAL A 259 15.71 -6.96 -16.45
CA VAL A 259 15.26 -5.58 -16.60
C VAL A 259 15.11 -5.30 -18.08
N HIS A 260 13.87 -5.26 -18.57
CA HIS A 260 13.65 -5.08 -20.00
C HIS A 260 12.45 -4.23 -20.37
N THR A 261 12.50 -3.64 -21.58
CA THR A 261 11.38 -2.85 -22.13
C THR A 261 10.91 -1.73 -21.20
N ASN A 262 11.79 -1.22 -20.33
CA ASN A 262 11.48 -0.11 -19.44
C ASN A 262 11.91 1.22 -20.04
N VAL A 263 11.23 2.30 -19.65
CA VAL A 263 11.61 3.67 -19.91
C VAL A 263 12.08 4.31 -18.60
N ILE A 264 13.36 4.67 -18.54
CA ILE A 264 13.99 5.23 -17.35
C ILE A 264 14.54 6.60 -17.73
N ASN A 265 13.86 7.68 -17.35
CA ASN A 265 14.22 9.00 -17.85
C ASN A 265 14.10 10.15 -16.87
N HIS A 266 14.94 11.18 -17.06
CA HIS A 266 14.87 12.43 -16.31
C HIS A 266 14.89 12.25 -14.78
N ASN A 267 15.55 11.21 -14.28
CA ASN A 267 15.80 11.06 -12.85
C ASN A 267 17.09 11.79 -12.49
N ASP A 268 17.15 12.40 -11.30
CA ASP A 268 18.30 13.25 -10.95
C ASP A 268 19.56 12.43 -10.60
N GLY A 269 19.39 11.21 -10.08
CA GLY A 269 20.45 10.23 -9.84
C GLY A 269 20.78 9.36 -11.06
N ASP A 270 21.36 8.18 -10.83
CA ASP A 270 21.57 7.21 -11.91
C ASP A 270 20.22 6.84 -12.55
N GLY A 271 20.19 6.64 -13.88
CA GLY A 271 19.02 6.04 -14.50
C GLY A 271 18.79 4.66 -13.89
N ALA A 272 19.80 3.79 -13.99
CA ALA A 272 19.82 2.51 -13.31
C ALA A 272 21.15 2.29 -12.56
N TYR A 273 21.08 2.14 -11.25
CA TYR A 273 22.15 1.61 -10.40
C TYR A 273 21.95 0.11 -10.23
N LEU A 274 22.91 -0.69 -10.70
CA LEU A 274 22.82 -2.14 -10.80
C LEU A 274 23.99 -2.79 -10.05
N ASN A 275 23.75 -3.15 -8.80
CA ASN A 275 24.62 -3.98 -7.99
C ASN A 275 23.97 -5.36 -7.80
N ILE A 276 23.71 -6.04 -8.91
CA ILE A 276 23.14 -7.39 -9.02
C ILE A 276 23.41 -7.90 -10.43
N ARG A 277 23.61 -9.20 -10.63
CA ARG A 277 23.75 -9.76 -11.98
C ARG A 277 22.47 -9.52 -12.77
N THR A 278 22.57 -8.77 -13.86
CA THR A 278 21.40 -8.24 -14.58
C THR A 278 21.43 -8.61 -16.05
N THR A 279 20.29 -9.06 -16.57
CA THR A 279 20.00 -9.04 -18.02
C THR A 279 19.26 -7.75 -18.31
N PHE A 280 19.98 -6.75 -18.82
CA PHE A 280 19.47 -5.40 -19.08
C PHE A 280 19.25 -5.21 -20.58
N ARG A 281 18.01 -5.34 -21.06
CA ARG A 281 17.74 -5.37 -22.51
C ARG A 281 16.54 -4.55 -22.98
N ALA A 282 16.58 -4.01 -24.19
CA ALA A 282 15.44 -3.30 -24.78
C ALA A 282 14.91 -2.13 -23.93
N ASN A 283 15.73 -1.54 -23.06
CA ASN A 283 15.34 -0.39 -22.24
C ASN A 283 15.69 0.92 -22.95
N THR A 284 14.90 1.96 -22.68
CA THR A 284 15.23 3.35 -23.02
C THR A 284 15.68 4.06 -21.75
N VAL A 285 16.94 4.49 -21.70
CA VAL A 285 17.53 5.21 -20.57
C VAL A 285 18.00 6.59 -21.03
N ARG A 286 17.29 7.65 -20.63
CA ARG A 286 17.53 8.98 -21.20
C ARG A 286 17.45 10.13 -20.22
N GLY A 287 18.34 11.11 -20.33
CA GLY A 287 18.18 12.38 -19.60
C GLY A 287 18.38 12.27 -18.08
N ASN A 288 18.93 11.16 -17.58
CA ASN A 288 19.15 10.93 -16.15
C ASN A 288 20.47 11.56 -15.68
N GLY A 289 20.70 11.62 -14.38
CA GLY A 289 22.00 11.97 -13.80
C GLY A 289 22.30 13.46 -13.71
N ARG A 290 21.26 14.32 -13.63
CA ARG A 290 21.42 15.77 -13.47
C ARG A 290 22.24 16.17 -12.24
N ASN A 291 22.24 15.34 -11.18
CA ASN A 291 22.95 15.56 -9.93
C ASN A 291 24.00 14.48 -9.67
N ASN A 292 24.98 14.33 -10.58
CA ASN A 292 26.08 13.37 -10.45
C ASN A 292 25.70 11.89 -10.61
N GLY A 293 24.75 11.59 -11.51
CA GLY A 293 24.41 10.21 -11.91
C GLY A 293 25.00 9.80 -13.27
N SER A 294 24.67 8.59 -13.70
CA SER A 294 24.97 7.96 -15.00
C SER A 294 23.67 7.57 -15.68
N GLY A 295 23.71 7.18 -16.96
CA GLY A 295 22.61 6.41 -17.55
C GLY A 295 22.42 5.07 -16.83
N VAL A 296 23.41 4.19 -16.94
CA VAL A 296 23.42 2.86 -16.29
C VAL A 296 24.75 2.66 -15.58
N ASN A 297 24.73 2.28 -14.32
CA ASN A 297 25.92 2.09 -13.49
C ASN A 297 25.94 0.68 -12.91
N PHE A 298 26.91 -0.13 -13.31
CA PHE A 298 27.13 -1.47 -12.79
C PHE A 298 28.12 -1.44 -11.64
N TRP A 299 27.81 -2.15 -10.56
CA TRP A 299 28.64 -2.24 -9.37
C TRP A 299 29.12 -3.68 -9.10
N ARG A 300 29.89 -3.85 -8.01
CA ARG A 300 30.61 -5.08 -7.63
C ARG A 300 29.85 -6.39 -7.86
N SER A 301 28.58 -6.47 -7.49
CA SER A 301 27.77 -7.70 -7.58
C SER A 301 27.10 -7.91 -8.94
N ALA A 302 27.47 -7.12 -9.95
CA ALA A 302 26.91 -7.20 -11.30
C ALA A 302 27.72 -8.05 -12.28
N SER A 303 28.72 -8.80 -11.81
CA SER A 303 29.54 -9.64 -12.68
C SER A 303 28.68 -10.62 -13.50
N GLY A 304 29.02 -10.79 -14.78
CA GLY A 304 28.25 -11.63 -15.72
C GLY A 304 26.90 -11.05 -16.13
N SER A 305 26.69 -9.73 -15.99
CA SER A 305 25.53 -9.05 -16.55
C SER A 305 25.61 -8.96 -18.08
N THR A 306 24.45 -8.95 -18.73
CA THR A 306 24.33 -8.75 -20.18
C THR A 306 23.55 -7.49 -20.46
N ILE A 307 24.01 -6.74 -21.47
CA ILE A 307 23.38 -5.50 -21.94
C ILE A 307 23.09 -5.68 -23.41
N SER A 308 21.84 -5.53 -23.84
CA SER A 308 21.51 -5.69 -25.26
C SER A 308 20.36 -4.81 -25.72
N ASN A 309 20.45 -4.26 -26.94
CA ASN A 309 19.35 -3.54 -27.59
C ASN A 309 18.76 -2.37 -26.77
N ASN A 310 19.58 -1.69 -25.97
CA ASN A 310 19.12 -0.54 -25.19
C ASN A 310 19.38 0.78 -25.93
N VAL A 311 18.52 1.77 -25.73
CA VAL A 311 18.73 3.15 -26.15
C VAL A 311 19.19 3.96 -24.94
N ILE A 312 20.48 4.28 -24.84
CA ILE A 312 21.06 5.00 -23.70
C ILE A 312 21.63 6.34 -24.19
N THR A 313 20.93 7.43 -23.92
CA THR A 313 21.21 8.75 -24.55
C THR A 313 21.04 9.91 -23.57
N GLU A 314 21.77 11.01 -23.78
CA GLU A 314 21.56 12.27 -23.05
C GLU A 314 21.63 12.17 -21.52
N ASN A 315 22.34 11.17 -21.00
CA ASN A 315 22.50 11.01 -19.57
C ASN A 315 23.74 11.81 -19.11
N GLY A 316 23.64 12.42 -17.92
CA GLY A 316 24.70 13.18 -17.29
C GLY A 316 25.89 12.31 -16.92
N ALA A 317 27.06 12.94 -16.85
CA ALA A 317 28.31 12.33 -16.40
C ALA A 317 28.87 13.14 -15.23
N ASN A 318 29.55 12.49 -14.29
CA ASN A 318 30.37 13.16 -13.29
C ASN A 318 31.82 12.62 -13.37
N SER A 319 32.73 13.16 -12.53
CA SER A 319 34.15 12.78 -12.55
C SER A 319 34.46 11.32 -12.16
N SER A 320 33.51 10.59 -11.57
CA SER A 320 33.65 9.20 -11.10
C SER A 320 32.72 8.19 -11.80
N LYS A 321 31.87 8.64 -12.74
CA LYS A 321 30.88 7.80 -13.43
C LYS A 321 30.76 8.15 -14.92
N GLY A 322 30.68 7.12 -15.77
CA GLY A 322 30.49 7.28 -17.21
C GLY A 322 29.08 7.77 -17.56
N GLY A 323 28.97 8.79 -18.43
CA GLY A 323 27.67 9.42 -18.72
C GLY A 323 26.61 8.48 -19.28
N GLY A 324 27.00 7.53 -20.15
CA GLY A 324 26.10 6.51 -20.69
C GLY A 324 26.04 5.26 -19.83
N ILE A 325 27.13 4.48 -19.86
CA ILE A 325 27.32 3.27 -19.05
C ILE A 325 28.59 3.45 -18.22
N GLY A 326 28.51 3.23 -16.92
CA GLY A 326 29.64 3.15 -16.00
C GLY A 326 29.76 1.77 -15.39
N THR A 327 30.99 1.31 -15.20
CA THR A 327 31.32 0.10 -14.43
C THR A 327 32.22 0.51 -13.28
N ASN A 328 31.81 0.21 -12.05
CA ASN A 328 32.52 0.63 -10.86
C ASN A 328 32.72 -0.53 -9.89
N GLY A 329 33.90 -0.55 -9.25
CA GLY A 329 34.32 -1.63 -8.36
C GLY A 329 35.12 -2.72 -9.06
N ASN A 330 36.08 -3.30 -8.34
CA ASN A 330 37.08 -4.24 -8.89
C ASN A 330 36.48 -5.56 -9.42
N ASP A 331 35.21 -5.83 -9.10
CA ASP A 331 34.57 -7.12 -9.31
C ASP A 331 33.46 -7.09 -10.37
N ALA A 332 33.11 -5.92 -10.93
CA ALA A 332 32.11 -5.78 -11.99
C ALA A 332 32.68 -6.19 -13.37
N ASN A 333 33.09 -7.46 -13.46
CA ASN A 333 33.76 -8.04 -14.63
C ASN A 333 32.76 -8.77 -15.54
N ASP A 334 33.17 -9.06 -16.78
CA ASP A 334 32.40 -9.86 -17.76
C ASP A 334 31.05 -9.25 -18.18
N ILE A 335 30.97 -7.92 -18.23
CA ILE A 335 29.81 -7.22 -18.79
C ILE A 335 29.83 -7.34 -20.31
N THR A 336 28.84 -8.03 -20.87
CA THR A 336 28.74 -8.22 -22.33
C THR A 336 27.73 -7.25 -22.94
N ILE A 337 28.15 -6.47 -23.94
CA ILE A 337 27.30 -5.49 -24.64
C ILE A 337 27.02 -5.97 -26.07
N TYR A 338 25.75 -6.21 -26.38
CA TYR A 338 25.27 -6.50 -27.73
C TYR A 338 24.52 -5.29 -28.29
N ASN A 339 25.17 -4.56 -29.19
CA ASN A 339 24.51 -3.52 -29.98
C ASN A 339 24.16 -4.13 -31.35
N GLN A 340 22.87 -4.27 -31.65
CA GLN A 340 22.47 -4.52 -33.04
C GLN A 340 22.54 -3.18 -33.79
N TYR A 341 23.42 -3.12 -34.78
CA TYR A 341 23.41 -2.05 -35.77
C TYR A 341 22.13 -2.21 -36.59
N ASN A 342 21.25 -1.22 -36.51
CA ASN A 342 20.28 -0.94 -37.59
C ASN A 342 20.87 0.19 -38.45
#